data_AF-A0AAE8ZW51-F1
#
_entry.id   AF-A0AAE8ZW51-F1
#
_cell.length_a   1.000
_cell.length_b   1.000
_cell.length_c   1.000
_cell.angle_alpha   90.00
_cell.angle_beta   90.00
_cell.angle_gamma   90.00
#
_symmetry.space_group_name_H-M   'P 1'
#
loop_
_entity.id
_entity.type
_entity.pdbx_description
1 polymer ?
#
loop_
_entity_poly.entity_id
_entity_poly.type
_entity_poly.pdbx_seq_one_letter_code
_entity_poly.pdbx_strand_id
1 'polypeptide(L)'
;MGWAALEKEWGFAFQPHAFGRTLFVCEFIDKSGQKIGFDVYGGKSKNRGKSTFHYVVKNDGIYFGTEKYKEDQMMGSWSHKCEEEKLESPKPEPPKTEEPTGTSSVPAAVCGKRIVGYYTGWGEREITENQLKKLTHVIFAFVAMYLDGGVKFGAVSEDDSGPQAAVKAERRFLDMKRKARSVNSGVRVIFAVGGWDNSQYFSTVAADPVKRRSFIDSVASFIEHHQIDGVDLDWEYPDMNGKDKANHVTLTRELRERFTEMQKAKGRKDPYIITLASAAGEWNLRKGYDLSGILKYADFINVMTYDYYGAWESKWGAYTGPPAPLYFGSLKGFSGKLNADFSMRFYTCKTKKPSLLNMGVPFYGRYWKNVLEPIDKSDGMWRTAAPSNGIYEGGYVAWRNLEKEGWNKAATSWHEKTKTIL
;
A
#
# COMPACT_ATOMS: atom_id res chain seq x y z
N MET A 1 -14.26 32.36 38.01
CA MET A 1 -13.27 31.42 38.59
C MET A 1 -12.31 31.05 37.48
N GLY A 2 -11.07 31.52 37.55
CA GLY A 2 -10.06 31.33 36.52
C GLY A 2 -9.47 29.92 36.59
N TRP A 3 -9.25 29.32 35.42
CA TRP A 3 -8.55 28.06 35.28
C TRP A 3 -7.10 28.36 34.89
N ALA A 4 -6.15 27.91 35.71
CA ALA A 4 -4.72 28.09 35.44
C ALA A 4 -4.30 27.25 34.22
N ALA A 5 -3.44 27.83 33.38
CA ALA A 5 -2.79 27.10 32.30
C ALA A 5 -1.89 25.99 32.90
N LEU A 6 -2.16 24.74 32.54
CA LEU A 6 -1.23 23.64 32.80
C LEU A 6 0.10 23.95 32.12
N GLU A 7 1.17 23.93 32.91
CA GLU A 7 2.49 24.44 32.55
C GLU A 7 3.16 23.70 31.38
N LYS A 8 4.02 24.49 30.72
CA LYS A 8 4.91 24.18 29.61
C LYS A 8 5.91 23.07 29.93
N GLU A 9 5.68 21.86 29.42
CA GLU A 9 6.79 20.92 29.18
C GLU A 9 6.86 20.39 27.74
N TRP A 10 5.78 20.51 26.95
CA TRP A 10 5.69 19.86 25.64
C TRP A 10 5.55 20.83 24.45
N GLY A 11 5.57 22.15 24.70
CA GLY A 11 5.61 23.16 23.64
C GLY A 11 4.30 23.48 22.92
N PHE A 12 3.16 23.10 23.50
CA PHE A 12 1.83 23.47 23.00
C PHE A 12 0.97 24.08 24.11
N ALA A 13 0.05 24.98 23.74
CA ALA A 13 -0.93 25.57 24.66
C ALA A 13 -2.36 25.22 24.23
N PHE A 14 -3.27 25.17 25.21
CA PHE A 14 -4.69 24.83 24.99
C PHE A 14 -5.55 26.10 24.98
N GLN A 15 -6.39 26.27 23.96
CA GLN A 15 -7.36 27.36 23.89
C GLN A 15 -8.78 26.81 23.60
N PRO A 16 -9.71 26.87 24.57
CA PRO A 16 -11.07 26.37 24.37
C PRO A 16 -11.96 27.40 23.66
N HIS A 17 -12.68 26.96 22.63
CA HIS A 17 -13.75 27.73 21.98
C HIS A 17 -15.11 27.05 22.19
N ALA A 18 -16.08 27.81 22.73
CA ALA A 18 -17.44 27.36 22.92
C ALA A 18 -18.35 27.83 21.77
N PHE A 19 -18.89 26.88 20.98
CA PHE A 19 -19.88 27.17 19.93
C PHE A 19 -21.24 26.61 20.33
N GLY A 20 -22.06 27.43 20.97
CA GLY A 20 -23.34 26.99 21.53
C GLY A 20 -23.17 25.99 22.68
N ARG A 21 -24.30 25.50 23.25
CA ARG A 21 -24.31 24.69 24.49
C ARG A 21 -23.76 23.26 24.34
N THR A 22 -23.22 22.89 23.18
CA THR A 22 -22.97 21.48 22.86
C THR A 22 -21.76 21.20 21.98
N LEU A 23 -20.92 22.18 21.64
CA LEU A 23 -19.67 21.89 20.93
C LEU A 23 -18.50 22.58 21.62
N PHE A 24 -17.48 21.78 21.96
CA PHE A 24 -16.20 22.27 22.43
C PHE A 24 -15.15 21.97 21.37
N VAL A 25 -14.42 23.01 20.95
CA VAL A 25 -13.26 22.84 20.07
C VAL A 25 -12.02 23.19 20.88
N CYS A 26 -11.07 22.27 20.93
CA CYS A 26 -9.75 22.48 21.51
C CYS A 26 -8.77 22.73 20.37
N GLU A 27 -8.15 23.90 20.35
CA GLU A 27 -7.15 24.22 19.32
C GLU A 27 -5.75 23.92 19.85
N PHE A 28 -4.95 23.24 19.03
CA PHE A 28 -3.54 23.02 19.30
C PHE A 28 -2.75 24.15 18.66
N ILE A 29 -2.02 24.88 19.48
CA ILE A 29 -1.24 26.03 19.07
C ILE A 29 0.22 25.79 19.47
N ASP A 30 1.14 26.03 18.55
CA ASP A 30 2.57 25.94 18.82
C ASP A 30 3.10 27.12 19.66
N LYS A 31 4.39 27.08 20.02
CA LYS A 31 5.04 28.13 20.84
C LYS A 31 4.99 29.53 20.22
N SER A 32 4.72 29.66 18.92
CA SER A 32 4.65 30.93 18.18
C SER A 32 3.23 31.49 18.06
N GLY A 33 2.21 30.73 18.50
CA GLY A 33 0.81 31.11 18.33
C GLY A 33 0.18 30.56 17.04
N GLN A 34 0.89 29.72 16.27
CA GLN A 34 0.37 29.15 15.03
C GLN A 34 -0.50 27.91 15.31
N LYS A 35 -1.70 27.88 14.72
CA LYS A 35 -2.62 26.74 14.80
C LYS A 35 -2.08 25.57 13.99
N ILE A 36 -1.83 24.45 14.67
CA ILE A 36 -1.25 23.23 14.07
C ILE A 36 -2.24 22.06 14.04
N GLY A 37 -3.38 22.21 14.72
CA GLY A 37 -4.45 21.22 14.74
C GLY A 37 -5.64 21.68 15.58
N PHE A 38 -6.70 20.89 15.59
CA PHE A 38 -7.80 21.05 16.51
C PHE A 38 -8.43 19.68 16.81
N ASP A 39 -8.96 19.52 18.02
CA ASP A 39 -9.85 18.44 18.41
C ASP A 39 -11.26 19.01 18.66
N VAL A 40 -12.29 18.21 18.35
CA VAL A 40 -13.70 18.57 18.58
C VAL A 40 -14.32 17.55 19.52
N TYR A 41 -14.84 18.02 20.65
CA TYR A 41 -15.58 17.20 21.60
C TYR A 41 -17.08 17.34 21.35
N GLY A 42 -17.73 16.18 21.26
CA GLY A 42 -19.11 16.01 20.77
C GLY A 42 -20.20 16.52 21.71
N GLY A 43 -21.38 16.72 21.12
CA GLY A 43 -22.55 17.33 21.72
C GLY A 43 -23.83 16.51 21.62
N LYS A 44 -24.81 16.89 22.44
CA LYS A 44 -26.17 16.33 22.48
C LYS A 44 -27.02 16.91 21.34
N SER A 45 -27.56 16.06 20.46
CA SER A 45 -28.59 16.47 19.48
C SER A 45 -29.91 15.75 19.76
N LYS A 46 -31.02 16.50 19.79
CA LYS A 46 -32.38 15.96 19.83
C LYS A 46 -32.94 16.03 18.42
N ASN A 47 -33.21 14.88 17.80
CA ASN A 47 -34.06 14.83 16.62
C ASN A 47 -35.46 14.34 17.03
N ARG A 48 -36.49 14.92 16.41
CA ARG A 48 -37.92 14.72 16.71
C ARG A 48 -38.28 13.25 17.01
N GLY A 49 -38.38 12.91 18.28
CA GLY A 49 -39.08 11.71 18.76
C GLY A 49 -38.32 10.37 18.87
N LYS A 50 -36.98 10.30 18.68
CA LYS A 50 -36.22 9.05 18.95
C LYS A 50 -34.87 9.31 19.67
N SER A 51 -34.35 8.24 20.28
CA SER A 51 -33.29 8.14 21.30
C SER A 51 -32.07 9.05 21.11
N THR A 52 -31.58 9.57 22.24
CA THR A 52 -30.35 10.36 22.37
C THR A 52 -29.14 9.58 21.82
N PHE A 53 -28.40 10.14 20.86
CA PHE A 53 -27.15 9.57 20.38
C PHE A 53 -25.96 10.45 20.81
N HIS A 54 -24.89 9.79 21.25
CA HIS A 54 -23.62 10.41 21.61
C HIS A 54 -22.61 10.07 20.52
N TYR A 55 -21.75 11.02 20.16
CA TYR A 55 -20.68 10.80 19.20
C TYR A 55 -19.35 11.39 19.69
N VAL A 56 -18.25 10.72 19.33
CA VAL A 56 -16.88 11.16 19.63
C VAL A 56 -16.08 11.15 18.33
N VAL A 57 -15.29 12.19 18.09
CA VAL A 57 -14.41 12.32 16.91
C VAL A 57 -12.97 12.35 17.37
N LYS A 58 -12.14 11.49 16.80
CA LYS A 58 -10.67 11.44 16.97
C LYS A 58 -9.98 11.57 15.61
N ASN A 59 -8.67 11.78 15.62
CA ASN A 59 -7.82 11.81 14.40
C ASN A 59 -7.84 10.50 13.58
N ASP A 60 -8.41 9.42 14.12
CA ASP A 60 -8.55 8.12 13.49
C ASP A 60 -9.99 7.72 13.15
N GLY A 61 -11.01 8.51 13.52
CA GLY A 61 -12.39 8.26 13.10
C GLY A 61 -13.48 8.91 13.95
N ILE A 62 -14.74 8.67 13.55
CA ILE A 62 -15.96 9.10 14.24
C ILE A 62 -16.66 7.86 14.82
N TYR A 63 -17.00 7.90 16.11
CA TYR A 63 -17.65 6.81 16.82
C TYR A 63 -19.05 7.23 17.29
N PHE A 64 -20.03 6.32 17.18
CA PHE A 64 -21.43 6.55 17.57
C PHE A 64 -21.86 5.56 18.66
N GLY A 65 -22.65 6.00 19.65
CA GLY A 65 -23.21 5.15 20.70
C GLY A 65 -24.56 5.63 21.21
N THR A 66 -25.46 4.69 21.54
CA THR A 66 -26.86 4.95 21.94
C THR A 66 -27.13 4.79 23.44
N GLU A 67 -26.15 4.39 24.26
CA GLU A 67 -26.37 4.15 25.69
C GLU A 67 -25.27 4.73 26.57
N LYS A 68 -25.70 5.45 27.61
CA LYS A 68 -24.90 6.11 28.65
C LYS A 68 -23.92 5.16 29.36
N TYR A 69 -24.18 3.85 29.32
CA TYR A 69 -23.35 2.80 29.94
C TYR A 69 -22.01 2.57 29.20
N LYS A 70 -21.86 3.01 27.95
CA LYS A 70 -20.58 2.98 27.24
C LYS A 70 -19.69 4.16 27.58
N GLU A 71 -20.24 5.25 28.10
CA GLU A 71 -19.48 6.45 28.44
C GLU A 71 -18.59 6.19 29.66
N ASP A 72 -19.12 5.57 30.71
CA ASP A 72 -18.35 5.23 31.93
C ASP A 72 -17.35 4.08 31.69
N GLN A 73 -17.65 3.12 30.81
CA GLN A 73 -16.67 2.11 30.39
C GLN A 73 -15.58 2.70 29.48
N MET A 74 -15.94 3.61 28.56
CA MET A 74 -14.96 4.31 27.74
C MET A 74 -14.10 5.23 28.59
N MET A 75 -14.66 6.00 29.53
CA MET A 75 -13.92 6.84 30.49
C MET A 75 -13.17 6.03 31.54
N GLY A 76 -13.65 4.85 31.93
CA GLY A 76 -12.97 3.93 32.84
C GLY A 76 -11.70 3.33 32.24
N SER A 77 -11.62 3.20 30.91
CA SER A 77 -10.38 2.87 30.20
C SER A 77 -9.36 4.02 30.15
N TRP A 78 -9.73 5.22 30.63
CA TRP A 78 -8.85 6.39 30.73
C TRP A 78 -8.11 6.46 32.08
N SER A 79 -8.33 5.52 33.00
CA SER A 79 -7.62 5.48 34.29
C SER A 79 -6.30 4.70 34.27
N HIS A 80 -5.85 4.22 33.10
CA HIS A 80 -4.42 4.12 32.89
C HIS A 80 -3.89 5.54 32.78
N LYS A 81 -3.42 6.08 33.92
CA LYS A 81 -2.31 7.03 33.89
C LYS A 81 -1.31 6.48 32.88
N CYS A 82 -0.65 7.35 32.10
CA CYS A 82 0.62 7.01 31.50
C CYS A 82 1.57 6.60 32.63
N GLU A 83 1.47 5.36 33.10
CA GLU A 83 2.57 4.68 33.74
C GLU A 83 3.53 4.46 32.60
N GLU A 84 4.64 5.20 32.65
CA GLU A 84 5.84 4.86 31.91
C GLU A 84 6.01 3.34 32.04
N GLU A 85 6.02 2.63 30.91
CA GLU A 85 6.71 1.35 30.87
C GLU A 85 8.13 1.66 31.36
N LYS A 86 8.42 1.31 32.61
CA LYS A 86 9.78 1.31 33.12
C LYS A 86 10.58 0.46 32.16
N LEU A 87 11.45 1.12 31.39
CA LEU A 87 12.56 0.50 30.69
C LEU A 87 13.18 -0.51 31.67
N GLU A 88 13.07 -1.80 31.35
CA GLU A 88 13.89 -2.81 32.00
C GLU A 88 15.33 -2.32 31.93
N SER A 89 16.03 -2.38 33.07
CA SER A 89 17.43 -2.02 33.16
C SER A 89 18.22 -2.75 32.07
N PRO A 90 19.17 -2.06 31.40
CA PRO A 90 19.86 -2.63 30.26
C PRO A 90 20.62 -3.88 30.71
N LYS A 91 20.24 -5.04 30.17
CA LYS A 91 21.17 -6.17 30.09
C LYS A 91 22.39 -5.68 29.31
N PRO A 92 23.62 -6.03 29.73
CA PRO A 92 24.83 -5.58 29.06
C PRO A 92 24.72 -5.85 27.55
N GLU A 93 24.81 -4.77 26.77
CA GLU A 93 24.76 -4.82 25.30
C GLU A 93 25.85 -5.78 24.80
N PRO A 94 25.50 -6.82 24.02
CA PRO A 94 26.49 -7.42 23.14
C PRO A 94 27.04 -6.31 22.20
N PRO A 95 28.31 -6.39 21.78
CA PRO A 95 28.98 -5.28 21.10
C PRO A 95 28.14 -4.77 19.92
N LYS A 96 27.93 -3.43 19.88
CA LYS A 96 27.14 -2.71 18.86
C LYS A 96 27.47 -3.18 17.44
N THR A 97 26.68 -4.10 16.94
CA THR A 97 26.50 -4.29 15.50
C THR A 97 25.64 -3.13 15.01
N GLU A 98 26.15 -2.34 14.07
CA GLU A 98 25.37 -1.29 13.40
C GLU A 98 24.02 -1.86 12.93
N GLU A 99 22.90 -1.20 13.27
CA GLU A 99 21.58 -1.65 12.82
C GLU A 99 21.55 -1.68 11.27
N PRO A 100 21.05 -2.76 10.67
CA PRO A 100 20.92 -2.85 9.22
C PRO A 100 20.00 -1.74 8.70
N THR A 101 20.43 -0.99 7.69
CA THR A 101 19.61 0.05 7.06
C THR A 101 19.31 -0.27 5.60
N GLY A 102 18.09 0.06 5.15
CA GLY A 102 17.74 0.10 3.73
C GLY A 102 18.25 1.40 3.10
N THR A 103 19.45 1.39 2.53
CA THR A 103 20.01 2.54 1.81
C THR A 103 20.69 2.12 0.51
N SER A 104 19.93 1.60 -0.45
CA SER A 104 20.47 1.40 -1.80
C SER A 104 20.42 2.72 -2.59
N SER A 105 21.59 3.25 -2.93
CA SER A 105 21.80 4.36 -3.86
C SER A 105 21.58 3.90 -5.32
N VAL A 106 20.43 3.27 -5.60
CA VAL A 106 20.19 2.72 -6.93
C VAL A 106 20.16 3.87 -7.95
N PRO A 107 20.93 3.78 -9.06
CA PRO A 107 20.92 4.80 -10.08
C PRO A 107 19.50 5.05 -10.54
N ALA A 108 19.05 6.27 -10.31
CA ALA A 108 17.87 6.77 -10.95
C ALA A 108 18.15 6.90 -12.46
N ALA A 109 17.12 6.92 -13.29
CA ALA A 109 17.26 7.25 -14.70
C ALA A 109 17.96 8.60 -14.84
N VAL A 110 18.44 8.97 -16.03
CA VAL A 110 19.15 10.24 -16.30
C VAL A 110 18.43 11.47 -15.70
N CYS A 111 17.11 11.40 -15.52
CA CYS A 111 16.27 12.42 -14.88
C CYS A 111 16.15 12.36 -13.34
N GLY A 112 16.94 11.54 -12.64
CA GLY A 112 16.89 11.42 -11.18
C GLY A 112 15.71 10.60 -10.62
N LYS A 113 14.94 9.89 -11.47
CA LYS A 113 13.77 9.09 -11.04
C LYS A 113 13.93 7.58 -11.30
N ARG A 114 13.31 6.74 -10.46
CA ARG A 114 13.24 5.29 -10.69
C ARG A 114 12.15 4.98 -11.74
N ILE A 115 12.48 4.09 -12.69
CA ILE A 115 11.53 3.56 -13.68
C ILE A 115 11.50 2.04 -13.45
N VAL A 116 10.45 1.59 -12.76
CA VAL A 116 10.26 0.20 -12.34
C VAL A 116 9.21 -0.45 -13.23
N GLY A 117 9.56 -1.54 -13.89
CA GLY A 117 8.64 -2.31 -14.73
C GLY A 117 8.37 -3.69 -14.14
N TYR A 118 7.09 -4.05 -13.97
CA TYR A 118 6.69 -5.41 -13.64
C TYR A 118 6.57 -6.25 -14.91
N TYR A 119 7.14 -7.45 -14.90
CA TYR A 119 7.11 -8.42 -15.99
C TYR A 119 6.51 -9.74 -15.50
N THR A 120 5.37 -10.13 -16.08
CA THR A 120 4.59 -11.25 -15.56
C THR A 120 5.01 -12.61 -16.13
N GLY A 121 5.06 -13.61 -15.26
CA GLY A 121 5.38 -15.01 -15.57
C GLY A 121 4.26 -15.73 -16.33
N TRP A 122 3.01 -15.34 -16.09
CA TRP A 122 1.83 -15.84 -16.83
C TRP A 122 1.56 -15.07 -18.13
N GLY A 123 2.25 -13.96 -18.39
CA GLY A 123 2.06 -13.18 -19.60
C GLY A 123 2.43 -13.95 -20.88
N GLU A 124 1.85 -13.55 -22.01
CA GLU A 124 2.11 -14.20 -23.31
C GLU A 124 3.23 -13.53 -24.12
N ARG A 125 3.53 -12.27 -23.80
CA ARG A 125 4.50 -11.47 -24.59
C ARG A 125 5.86 -11.45 -23.91
N GLU A 126 6.90 -11.76 -24.66
CA GLU A 126 8.26 -11.67 -24.17
C GLU A 126 8.73 -10.21 -24.06
N ILE A 127 9.42 -9.88 -22.97
CA ILE A 127 10.07 -8.57 -22.80
C ILE A 127 11.24 -8.42 -23.78
N THR A 128 11.44 -7.23 -24.32
CA THR A 128 12.51 -6.93 -25.27
C THR A 128 13.68 -6.21 -24.60
N GLU A 129 14.88 -6.35 -25.19
CA GLU A 129 16.07 -5.61 -24.79
C GLU A 129 15.86 -4.09 -24.81
N ASN A 130 15.18 -3.57 -25.84
CA ASN A 130 14.87 -2.14 -25.93
C ASN A 130 13.91 -1.65 -24.85
N GLN A 131 13.05 -2.52 -24.30
CA GLN A 131 12.24 -2.18 -23.13
C GLN A 131 13.12 -2.16 -21.87
N LEU A 132 13.97 -3.17 -21.68
CA LEU A 132 14.87 -3.25 -20.53
C LEU A 132 15.84 -2.06 -20.43
N LYS A 133 16.36 -1.57 -21.57
CA LYS A 133 17.20 -0.35 -21.63
C LYS A 133 16.52 0.91 -21.09
N LYS A 134 15.18 0.93 -21.01
CA LYS A 134 14.39 2.08 -20.52
C LYS A 134 14.06 1.98 -19.03
N LEU A 135 14.37 0.85 -18.40
CA LEU A 135 14.07 0.59 -16.99
C LEU A 135 15.32 0.77 -16.14
N THR A 136 15.13 1.27 -14.92
CA THR A 136 16.16 1.17 -13.87
C THR A 136 16.03 -0.13 -13.10
N HIS A 137 14.81 -0.64 -12.98
CA HIS A 137 14.51 -1.92 -12.34
C HIS A 137 13.48 -2.70 -13.15
N VAL A 138 13.69 -4.01 -13.26
CA VAL A 138 12.68 -4.95 -13.71
C VAL A 138 12.35 -5.90 -12.58
N ILE A 139 11.06 -6.01 -12.24
CA ILE A 139 10.54 -6.92 -11.22
C ILE A 139 9.80 -8.05 -11.93
N PHE A 140 10.27 -9.28 -11.76
CA PHE A 140 9.57 -10.47 -12.27
C PHE A 140 8.44 -10.87 -11.32
N ALA A 141 7.20 -10.79 -11.78
CA ALA A 141 6.00 -11.17 -11.03
C ALA A 141 5.44 -12.50 -11.57
N PHE A 142 5.29 -13.57 -10.81
CA PHE A 142 5.73 -13.77 -9.43
C PHE A 142 6.50 -15.08 -9.34
N VAL A 143 7.23 -15.24 -8.25
CA VAL A 143 7.76 -16.53 -7.80
C VAL A 143 6.93 -16.95 -6.60
N ALA A 144 6.45 -18.20 -6.59
CA ALA A 144 5.49 -18.66 -5.61
C ALA A 144 6.14 -18.87 -4.23
N MET A 145 5.46 -18.43 -3.18
CA MET A 145 5.69 -18.82 -1.80
C MET A 145 4.78 -19.98 -1.41
N TYR A 146 5.29 -20.84 -0.53
CA TYR A 146 4.60 -21.98 0.05
C TYR A 146 4.48 -21.82 1.57
N LEU A 147 3.59 -22.61 2.18
CA LEU A 147 3.25 -22.51 3.61
C LEU A 147 4.43 -22.75 4.56
N ASP A 148 5.44 -23.50 4.12
CA ASP A 148 6.68 -23.78 4.84
C ASP A 148 7.72 -22.65 4.71
N GLY A 149 7.39 -21.58 3.99
CA GLY A 149 8.29 -20.49 3.63
C GLY A 149 9.09 -20.75 2.35
N GLY A 150 8.99 -21.92 1.72
CA GLY A 150 9.71 -22.20 0.48
C GLY A 150 9.34 -21.21 -0.64
N VAL A 151 10.32 -20.85 -1.47
CA VAL A 151 10.13 -20.00 -2.65
C VAL A 151 10.65 -20.71 -3.90
N LYS A 152 9.79 -20.91 -4.91
CA LYS A 152 10.15 -21.52 -6.20
C LYS A 152 9.14 -21.14 -7.29
N PHE A 153 9.51 -21.39 -8.55
CA PHE A 153 8.55 -21.24 -9.65
C PHE A 153 7.35 -22.18 -9.45
N GLY A 154 6.15 -21.62 -9.57
CA GLY A 154 4.90 -22.28 -9.25
C GLY A 154 3.71 -21.54 -9.87
N ALA A 155 2.51 -22.09 -9.69
CA ALA A 155 1.28 -21.39 -10.01
C ALA A 155 1.09 -20.20 -9.06
N VAL A 156 0.97 -19.01 -9.63
CA VAL A 156 0.84 -17.72 -8.92
C VAL A 156 -0.28 -16.85 -9.49
N SER A 157 -1.06 -17.41 -10.41
CA SER A 157 -2.20 -16.75 -11.02
C SER A 157 -3.29 -17.78 -11.29
N GLU A 158 -4.54 -17.45 -10.99
CA GLU A 158 -5.69 -18.31 -11.32
C GLU A 158 -5.82 -18.52 -12.85
N ASP A 159 -5.50 -17.48 -13.64
CA ASP A 159 -5.52 -17.49 -15.10
C ASP A 159 -4.48 -18.44 -15.73
N ASP A 160 -3.43 -18.82 -14.99
CA ASP A 160 -2.36 -19.72 -15.44
C ASP A 160 -1.94 -20.65 -14.28
N SER A 161 -2.87 -21.49 -13.85
CA SER A 161 -2.72 -22.44 -12.72
C SER A 161 -2.34 -23.86 -13.14
N GLY A 162 -2.14 -24.10 -14.44
CA GLY A 162 -1.84 -25.42 -14.98
C GLY A 162 -0.45 -25.95 -14.58
N PRO A 163 -0.17 -27.26 -14.75
CA PRO A 163 1.13 -27.86 -14.41
C PRO A 163 2.34 -27.22 -15.13
N GLN A 164 2.10 -26.54 -16.25
CA GLN A 164 3.12 -25.89 -17.06
C GLN A 164 3.42 -24.44 -16.63
N ALA A 165 2.61 -23.87 -15.73
CA ALA A 165 2.76 -22.47 -15.30
C ALA A 165 4.15 -22.20 -14.70
N ALA A 166 4.64 -23.11 -13.87
CA ALA A 166 5.98 -23.02 -13.29
C ALA A 166 7.09 -23.02 -14.37
N VAL A 167 6.99 -23.92 -15.35
CA VAL A 167 7.95 -24.05 -16.45
C VAL A 167 7.95 -22.80 -17.34
N LYS A 168 6.75 -22.26 -17.64
CA LYS A 168 6.59 -21.02 -18.41
C LYS A 168 7.18 -19.83 -17.66
N ALA A 169 6.88 -19.69 -16.36
CA ALA A 169 7.41 -18.64 -15.52
C ALA A 169 8.95 -18.69 -15.43
N GLU A 170 9.51 -19.88 -15.18
CA GLU A 170 10.96 -20.07 -15.14
C GLU A 170 11.63 -19.69 -16.46
N ARG A 171 11.11 -20.20 -17.60
CA ARG A 171 11.62 -19.86 -18.94
C ARG A 171 11.64 -18.35 -19.15
N ARG A 172 10.55 -17.67 -18.83
CA ARG A 172 10.38 -16.22 -19.02
C ARG A 172 11.30 -15.43 -18.10
N PHE A 173 11.46 -15.87 -16.85
CA PHE A 173 12.41 -15.27 -15.92
C PHE A 173 13.85 -15.38 -16.41
N LEU A 174 14.27 -16.58 -16.83
CA LEU A 174 15.63 -16.83 -17.33
C LEU A 174 15.91 -16.02 -18.61
N ASP A 175 14.93 -15.92 -19.51
CA ASP A 175 15.01 -15.11 -20.72
C ASP A 175 15.13 -13.62 -20.41
N MET A 176 14.28 -13.08 -19.53
CA MET A 176 14.36 -11.69 -19.05
C MET A 176 15.73 -11.40 -18.44
N LYS A 177 16.22 -12.27 -17.55
CA LYS A 177 17.51 -12.12 -16.89
C LYS A 177 18.65 -12.08 -17.91
N ARG A 178 18.65 -12.99 -18.88
CA ARG A 178 19.65 -13.05 -19.96
C ARG A 178 19.65 -11.75 -20.77
N LYS A 179 18.48 -11.25 -21.16
CA LYS A 179 18.33 -9.98 -21.89
C LYS A 179 18.74 -8.76 -21.05
N ALA A 180 18.43 -8.76 -19.75
CA ALA A 180 18.83 -7.67 -18.84
C ALA A 180 20.36 -7.56 -18.74
N ARG A 181 21.05 -8.71 -18.73
CA ARG A 181 22.52 -8.76 -18.75
C ARG A 181 23.11 -8.36 -20.11
N SER A 182 22.50 -8.77 -21.23
CA SER A 182 23.02 -8.46 -22.57
C SER A 182 23.00 -6.96 -22.89
N VAL A 183 22.00 -6.22 -22.40
CA VAL A 183 21.88 -4.79 -22.69
C VAL A 183 22.85 -3.91 -21.91
N ASN A 184 23.45 -4.42 -20.84
CA ASN A 184 24.41 -3.73 -19.96
C ASN A 184 23.99 -2.29 -19.59
N SER A 185 22.68 -2.05 -19.39
CA SER A 185 22.14 -0.72 -19.09
C SER A 185 22.20 -0.36 -17.61
N GLY A 186 22.72 -1.26 -16.76
CA GLY A 186 22.65 -1.15 -15.30
C GLY A 186 21.27 -1.44 -14.69
N VAL A 187 20.34 -2.01 -15.48
CA VAL A 187 19.01 -2.41 -14.99
C VAL A 187 19.15 -3.46 -13.88
N ARG A 188 18.49 -3.21 -12.75
CA ARG A 188 18.45 -4.15 -11.62
C ARG A 188 17.37 -5.19 -11.84
N VAL A 189 17.72 -6.46 -11.65
CA VAL A 189 16.78 -7.59 -11.79
C VAL A 189 16.31 -8.01 -10.40
N ILE A 190 15.02 -7.90 -10.16
CA ILE A 190 14.35 -8.25 -8.89
C ILE A 190 13.25 -9.26 -9.22
N PHE A 191 12.88 -10.10 -8.26
CA PHE A 191 11.69 -10.94 -8.37
C PHE A 191 10.70 -10.58 -7.26
N ALA A 192 9.41 -10.69 -7.54
CA ALA A 192 8.35 -10.47 -6.58
C ALA A 192 7.82 -11.79 -6.05
N VAL A 193 7.51 -11.82 -4.75
CA VAL A 193 6.79 -12.91 -4.09
C VAL A 193 5.45 -12.39 -3.60
N GLY A 194 4.40 -13.20 -3.80
CA GLY A 194 3.04 -12.83 -3.42
C GLY A 194 2.19 -12.44 -4.61
N GLY A 195 1.60 -11.25 -4.54
CA GLY A 195 0.53 -10.79 -5.41
C GLY A 195 -0.83 -11.31 -4.95
N TRP A 196 -1.87 -10.91 -5.66
CA TRP A 196 -3.26 -11.25 -5.37
C TRP A 196 -3.52 -12.74 -5.06
N ASP A 197 -3.00 -13.67 -5.88
CA ASP A 197 -3.31 -15.10 -5.79
C ASP A 197 -2.33 -15.94 -4.94
N ASN A 198 -1.25 -15.34 -4.42
CA ASN A 198 -0.24 -16.05 -3.61
C ASN A 198 0.05 -15.40 -2.23
N SER A 199 -0.70 -14.34 -1.86
CA SER A 199 -0.53 -13.65 -0.58
C SER A 199 -1.06 -14.42 0.65
N GLN A 200 -1.84 -15.48 0.47
CA GLN A 200 -2.48 -16.28 1.53
C GLN A 200 -1.50 -16.85 2.56
N TYR A 201 -0.23 -17.04 2.20
CA TYR A 201 0.76 -17.63 3.10
C TYR A 201 1.48 -16.60 3.97
N PHE A 202 1.44 -15.31 3.64
CA PHE A 202 2.27 -14.30 4.32
C PHE A 202 1.97 -14.20 5.80
N SER A 203 0.71 -14.14 6.23
CA SER A 203 0.37 -14.01 7.66
C SER A 203 0.94 -15.17 8.47
N THR A 204 0.82 -16.41 7.94
CA THR A 204 1.32 -17.61 8.62
C THR A 204 2.84 -17.66 8.64
N VAL A 205 3.48 -17.37 7.50
CA VAL A 205 4.94 -17.40 7.36
C VAL A 205 5.58 -16.29 8.19
N ALA A 206 5.05 -15.08 8.18
CA ALA A 206 5.60 -13.93 8.90
C ALA A 206 5.42 -14.06 10.42
N ALA A 207 4.33 -14.69 10.90
CA ALA A 207 4.08 -14.86 12.33
C ALA A 207 4.95 -15.92 13.00
N ASP A 208 5.34 -16.98 12.28
CA ASP A 208 6.10 -18.11 12.81
C ASP A 208 7.61 -17.91 12.55
N PRO A 209 8.47 -17.80 13.59
CA PRO A 209 9.90 -17.59 13.40
C PRO A 209 10.61 -18.65 12.56
N VAL A 210 10.17 -19.92 12.62
CA VAL A 210 10.77 -21.02 11.85
C VAL A 210 10.43 -20.86 10.38
N LYS A 211 9.16 -20.63 10.06
CA LYS A 211 8.71 -20.43 8.66
C LYS A 211 9.26 -19.14 8.09
N ARG A 212 9.30 -18.07 8.88
CA ARG A 212 9.88 -16.78 8.48
C ARG A 212 11.36 -16.93 8.12
N ARG A 213 12.12 -17.66 8.92
CA ARG A 213 13.53 -17.98 8.61
C ARG A 213 13.66 -18.82 7.34
N SER A 214 12.85 -19.87 7.20
CA SER A 214 12.79 -20.70 5.99
C SER A 214 12.52 -19.87 4.73
N PHE A 215 11.61 -18.90 4.83
CA PHE A 215 11.33 -17.93 3.78
C PHE A 215 12.52 -17.02 3.45
N ILE A 216 13.11 -16.41 4.45
CA ILE A 216 14.28 -15.52 4.28
C ILE A 216 15.45 -16.29 3.62
N ASP A 217 15.71 -17.52 4.06
CA ASP A 217 16.78 -18.36 3.50
C ASP A 217 16.45 -18.84 2.08
N SER A 218 15.18 -19.13 1.77
CA SER A 218 14.73 -19.48 0.42
C SER A 218 14.86 -18.30 -0.54
N VAL A 219 14.47 -17.10 -0.11
CA VAL A 219 14.64 -15.85 -0.88
C VAL A 219 16.12 -15.57 -1.15
N ALA A 220 16.97 -15.66 -0.12
CA ALA A 220 18.41 -15.48 -0.28
C ALA A 220 18.97 -16.52 -1.27
N SER A 221 18.64 -17.80 -1.10
CA SER A 221 19.08 -18.87 -2.00
C SER A 221 18.64 -18.63 -3.45
N PHE A 222 17.42 -18.16 -3.67
CA PHE A 222 16.93 -17.83 -5.02
C PHE A 222 17.74 -16.69 -5.65
N ILE A 223 18.03 -15.64 -4.89
CA ILE A 223 18.86 -14.50 -5.33
C ILE A 223 20.27 -14.96 -5.69
N GLU A 224 20.87 -15.81 -4.86
CA GLU A 224 22.22 -16.32 -5.08
C GLU A 224 22.29 -17.25 -6.28
N HIS A 225 21.36 -18.20 -6.36
CA HIS A 225 21.28 -19.19 -7.44
C HIS A 225 21.11 -18.52 -8.79
N HIS A 226 20.20 -17.54 -8.88
CA HIS A 226 19.95 -16.83 -10.12
C HIS A 226 20.87 -15.62 -10.35
N GLN A 227 21.65 -15.22 -9.34
CA GLN A 227 22.55 -14.06 -9.36
C GLN A 227 21.82 -12.78 -9.79
N ILE A 228 20.79 -12.43 -9.04
CA ILE A 228 19.96 -11.22 -9.26
C ILE A 228 20.14 -10.24 -8.10
N ASP A 229 19.41 -9.12 -8.12
CA ASP A 229 19.71 -7.96 -7.28
C ASP A 229 18.85 -7.82 -6.03
N GLY A 230 17.72 -8.52 -5.92
CA GLY A 230 16.85 -8.35 -4.77
C GLY A 230 15.49 -9.03 -4.88
N VAL A 231 14.60 -8.68 -3.96
CA VAL A 231 13.23 -9.19 -3.84
C VAL A 231 12.22 -8.04 -3.63
N ASP A 232 11.02 -8.19 -4.18
CA ASP A 232 9.84 -7.37 -3.92
C ASP A 232 8.82 -8.18 -3.11
N LEU A 233 8.39 -7.65 -1.97
CA LEU A 233 7.36 -8.27 -1.12
C LEU A 233 5.99 -7.68 -1.51
N ASP A 234 5.18 -8.47 -2.20
CA ASP A 234 3.84 -8.06 -2.63
C ASP A 234 2.77 -8.77 -1.80
N TRP A 235 2.61 -8.33 -0.55
CA TRP A 235 1.61 -8.86 0.37
C TRP A 235 0.30 -8.11 0.22
N GLU A 236 -0.71 -8.78 -0.35
CA GLU A 236 -2.05 -8.24 -0.64
C GLU A 236 -3.16 -8.91 0.19
N TYR A 237 -3.65 -8.33 1.29
CA TYR A 237 -3.01 -7.29 2.10
C TYR A 237 -2.89 -7.79 3.56
N PRO A 238 -1.89 -7.34 4.33
CA PRO A 238 -1.75 -7.75 5.72
C PRO A 238 -2.94 -7.27 6.56
N ASP A 239 -3.71 -8.17 7.19
CA ASP A 239 -4.63 -7.86 8.31
C ASP A 239 -5.17 -9.11 9.03
N MET A 240 -4.29 -9.97 9.55
CA MET A 240 -4.66 -11.00 10.53
C MET A 240 -4.88 -10.35 11.91
N ASN A 241 -6.04 -9.70 12.09
CA ASN A 241 -6.46 -9.03 13.32
C ASN A 241 -5.41 -8.02 13.84
N GLY A 242 -4.78 -7.26 12.95
CA GLY A 242 -3.75 -6.27 13.30
C GLY A 242 -2.35 -6.79 13.66
N LYS A 243 -2.14 -8.11 13.79
CA LYS A 243 -0.81 -8.68 14.11
C LYS A 243 0.17 -8.59 12.95
N ASP A 244 -0.35 -8.70 11.72
CA ASP A 244 0.47 -8.71 10.51
C ASP A 244 1.28 -7.43 10.32
N LYS A 245 0.79 -6.30 10.84
CA LYS A 245 1.49 -5.01 10.80
C LYS A 245 2.89 -5.09 11.41
N ALA A 246 3.01 -5.69 12.61
CA ALA A 246 4.30 -5.84 13.29
C ALA A 246 5.13 -6.96 12.64
N ASN A 247 4.49 -8.06 12.25
CA ASN A 247 5.17 -9.18 11.60
C ASN A 247 5.81 -8.79 10.26
N HIS A 248 5.17 -7.88 9.52
CA HIS A 248 5.72 -7.36 8.26
C HIS A 248 7.02 -6.57 8.50
N VAL A 249 7.06 -5.73 9.54
CA VAL A 249 8.29 -5.02 9.93
C VAL A 249 9.38 -6.01 10.34
N THR A 250 9.04 -7.00 11.16
CA THR A 250 9.97 -8.06 11.60
C THR A 250 10.53 -8.84 10.42
N LEU A 251 9.68 -9.28 9.49
CA LEU A 251 10.09 -9.97 8.27
C LEU A 251 11.03 -9.12 7.44
N THR A 252 10.72 -7.84 7.23
CA THR A 252 11.55 -6.93 6.42
C THR A 252 12.91 -6.68 7.09
N ARG A 253 12.94 -6.56 8.42
CA ARG A 253 14.18 -6.42 9.21
C ARG A 253 15.08 -7.65 9.06
N GLU A 254 14.56 -8.83 9.36
CA GLU A 254 15.34 -10.07 9.33
C GLU A 254 15.83 -10.41 7.91
N LEU A 255 15.02 -10.07 6.89
CA LEU A 255 15.45 -10.16 5.49
C LEU A 255 16.61 -9.21 5.17
N ARG A 256 16.58 -7.97 5.66
CA ARG A 256 17.68 -7.01 5.51
C ARG A 256 18.94 -7.49 6.24
N GLU A 257 18.82 -8.05 7.44
CA GLU A 257 19.93 -8.65 8.18
C GLU A 257 20.61 -9.74 7.35
N ARG A 258 19.82 -10.69 6.85
CA ARG A 258 20.33 -11.77 5.99
C ARG A 258 21.03 -11.25 4.74
N PHE A 259 20.47 -10.22 4.09
CA PHE A 259 21.06 -9.62 2.89
C PHE A 259 22.37 -8.90 3.18
N THR A 260 22.49 -8.21 4.32
CA THR A 260 23.73 -7.57 4.76
C THR A 260 24.83 -8.60 5.04
N GLU A 261 24.49 -9.72 5.70
CA GLU A 261 25.43 -10.83 5.92
C GLU A 261 25.89 -11.44 4.60
N MET A 262 24.95 -11.71 3.69
CA MET A 262 25.22 -12.25 2.36
C MET A 262 26.12 -11.31 1.54
N GLN A 263 25.86 -10.00 1.61
CA GLN A 263 26.68 -8.98 0.94
C GLN A 263 28.11 -8.99 1.47
N LYS A 264 28.29 -8.99 2.80
CA LYS A 264 29.60 -9.01 3.46
C LYS A 264 30.38 -10.28 3.12
N ALA A 265 29.75 -11.44 3.23
CA ALA A 265 30.38 -12.74 2.94
C ALA A 265 30.89 -12.83 1.49
N LYS A 266 30.20 -12.18 0.56
CA LYS A 266 30.55 -12.18 -0.87
C LYS A 266 31.43 -11.01 -1.30
N GLY A 267 31.74 -10.06 -0.41
CA GLY A 267 32.42 -8.82 -0.78
C GLY A 267 31.67 -8.02 -1.86
N ARG A 268 30.33 -8.16 -1.92
CA ARG A 268 29.51 -7.49 -2.93
C ARG A 268 29.46 -5.99 -2.63
N LYS A 269 29.81 -5.16 -3.62
CA LYS A 269 29.81 -3.70 -3.48
C LYS A 269 28.40 -3.13 -3.36
N ASP A 270 27.50 -3.57 -4.23
CA ASP A 270 26.13 -3.08 -4.26
C ASP A 270 25.25 -3.83 -3.24
N PRO A 271 24.46 -3.15 -2.41
CA PRO A 271 23.49 -3.80 -1.55
C PRO A 271 22.45 -4.60 -2.35
N TYR A 272 22.00 -5.72 -1.77
CA TYR A 272 20.79 -6.39 -2.26
C TYR A 272 19.56 -5.53 -1.97
N ILE A 273 18.59 -5.56 -2.87
CA ILE A 273 17.44 -4.67 -2.86
C ILE A 273 16.23 -5.35 -2.20
N ILE A 274 15.52 -4.63 -1.34
CA ILE A 274 14.24 -5.04 -0.77
C ILE A 274 13.21 -3.98 -1.12
N THR A 275 12.17 -4.34 -1.85
CA THR A 275 11.06 -3.45 -2.19
C THR A 275 9.74 -4.03 -1.72
N LEU A 276 8.70 -3.20 -1.70
CA LEU A 276 7.34 -3.65 -1.46
C LEU A 276 6.41 -3.10 -2.51
N ALA A 277 5.44 -3.90 -2.94
CA ALA A 277 4.19 -3.41 -3.50
C ALA A 277 3.18 -3.20 -2.36
N SER A 278 2.40 -2.12 -2.42
CA SER A 278 1.45 -1.78 -1.35
C SER A 278 0.19 -1.08 -1.85
N ALA A 279 -0.89 -1.23 -1.09
CA ALA A 279 -2.23 -0.79 -1.46
C ALA A 279 -2.34 0.71 -1.78
N ALA A 280 -3.18 1.05 -2.77
CA ALA A 280 -3.60 2.43 -3.01
C ALA A 280 -4.45 3.00 -1.85
N GLY A 281 -5.29 2.15 -1.26
CA GLY A 281 -6.37 2.56 -0.37
C GLY A 281 -5.96 2.78 1.08
N GLU A 282 -6.27 3.96 1.64
CA GLU A 282 -6.00 4.28 3.06
C GLU A 282 -6.55 3.23 4.05
N TRP A 283 -7.68 2.59 3.71
CA TRP A 283 -8.33 1.60 4.58
C TRP A 283 -7.44 0.39 4.86
N ASN A 284 -6.71 -0.09 3.84
CA ASN A 284 -5.73 -1.17 4.00
C ASN A 284 -4.49 -0.68 4.75
N LEU A 285 -4.04 0.55 4.47
CA LEU A 285 -2.82 1.11 5.06
C LEU A 285 -2.90 1.29 6.57
N ARG A 286 -4.02 1.80 7.08
CA ARG A 286 -4.15 2.10 8.52
C ARG A 286 -4.06 0.86 9.40
N LYS A 287 -4.61 -0.25 8.93
CA LYS A 287 -4.66 -1.51 9.68
C LYS A 287 -3.44 -2.39 9.43
N GLY A 288 -3.03 -2.51 8.16
CA GLY A 288 -2.06 -3.52 7.74
C GLY A 288 -0.59 -3.10 7.77
N TYR A 289 -0.29 -1.80 7.76
CA TYR A 289 1.07 -1.33 7.47
C TYR A 289 1.65 -0.41 8.53
N ASP A 290 2.88 -0.71 8.96
CA ASP A 290 3.79 0.26 9.57
C ASP A 290 4.81 0.71 8.53
N LEU A 291 4.40 1.67 7.70
CA LEU A 291 5.20 2.17 6.58
C LEU A 291 6.56 2.73 7.02
N SER A 292 6.60 3.38 8.20
CA SER A 292 7.84 3.95 8.73
C SER A 292 8.77 2.88 9.27
N GLY A 293 8.24 1.86 9.96
CA GLY A 293 9.00 0.69 10.39
C GLY A 293 9.57 -0.11 9.21
N ILE A 294 8.76 -0.34 8.18
CA ILE A 294 9.17 -1.03 6.94
C ILE A 294 10.30 -0.26 6.23
N LEU A 295 10.15 1.06 6.04
CA LEU A 295 11.16 1.91 5.37
C LEU A 295 12.42 2.18 6.20
N LYS A 296 12.61 1.51 7.34
CA LYS A 296 13.94 1.37 7.96
C LYS A 296 14.80 0.34 7.22
N TYR A 297 14.16 -0.68 6.66
CA TYR A 297 14.82 -1.88 6.13
C TYR A 297 14.61 -2.08 4.62
N ALA A 298 13.48 -1.63 4.08
CA ALA A 298 13.20 -1.61 2.65
C ALA A 298 13.84 -0.40 1.95
N ASP A 299 14.23 -0.57 0.68
CA ASP A 299 14.82 0.48 -0.14
C ASP A 299 13.76 1.45 -0.68
N PHE A 300 12.61 0.93 -1.10
CA PHE A 300 11.50 1.75 -1.58
C PHE A 300 10.18 0.97 -1.66
N ILE A 301 9.09 1.72 -1.81
CA ILE A 301 7.74 1.19 -1.96
C ILE A 301 7.19 1.55 -3.35
N ASN A 302 6.68 0.54 -4.05
CA ASN A 302 5.84 0.67 -5.24
C ASN A 302 4.38 0.79 -4.78
N VAL A 303 3.84 2.01 -4.79
CA VAL A 303 2.45 2.25 -4.38
C VAL A 303 1.55 1.93 -5.57
N MET A 304 0.64 0.96 -5.39
CA MET A 304 -0.29 0.51 -6.42
C MET A 304 -1.42 1.52 -6.63
N THR A 305 -1.09 2.72 -7.15
CA THR A 305 -2.02 3.83 -7.41
C THR A 305 -2.92 3.56 -8.62
N TYR A 306 -3.59 2.42 -8.60
CA TYR A 306 -4.55 1.92 -9.57
C TYR A 306 -5.59 1.04 -8.86
N ASP A 307 -6.54 0.50 -9.62
CA ASP A 307 -7.68 -0.28 -9.12
C ASP A 307 -8.56 0.44 -8.09
N TYR A 308 -8.65 1.76 -8.20
CA TYR A 308 -9.57 2.55 -7.39
C TYR A 308 -11.04 2.27 -7.72
N TYR A 309 -11.34 1.91 -8.97
CA TYR A 309 -12.67 1.60 -9.48
C TYR A 309 -12.60 0.37 -10.39
N GLY A 310 -13.58 -0.54 -10.27
CA GLY A 310 -13.72 -1.73 -11.10
C GLY A 310 -15.07 -2.41 -10.87
N ALA A 311 -15.46 -3.32 -11.76
CA ALA A 311 -16.71 -4.09 -11.66
C ALA A 311 -16.55 -5.25 -10.66
N TRP A 312 -16.45 -4.91 -9.38
CA TRP A 312 -16.22 -5.87 -8.29
C TRP A 312 -17.51 -6.60 -7.88
N GLU A 313 -17.37 -7.79 -7.29
CA GLU A 313 -18.47 -8.51 -6.63
C GLU A 313 -18.84 -7.89 -5.26
N SER A 314 -19.15 -6.60 -5.27
CA SER A 314 -19.63 -5.88 -4.09
C SER A 314 -20.45 -4.67 -4.53
N LYS A 315 -21.15 -4.02 -3.58
CA LYS A 315 -21.87 -2.77 -3.85
C LYS A 315 -20.99 -1.66 -4.46
N TRP A 316 -19.67 -1.73 -4.28
CA TRP A 316 -18.74 -0.75 -4.85
C TRP A 316 -18.50 -0.98 -6.35
N GLY A 317 -18.71 -2.21 -6.83
CA GLY A 317 -18.64 -2.55 -8.25
C GLY A 317 -19.75 -1.92 -9.10
N ALA A 318 -20.79 -1.38 -8.45
CA ALA A 318 -21.87 -0.69 -9.13
C ALA A 318 -21.44 0.62 -9.79
N TYR A 319 -20.42 1.31 -9.28
CA TYR A 319 -20.06 2.64 -9.76
C TYR A 319 -18.94 2.58 -10.78
N THR A 320 -19.17 3.12 -11.97
CA THR A 320 -18.11 3.26 -12.98
C THR A 320 -17.08 4.29 -12.51
N GLY A 321 -15.85 4.16 -13.01
CA GLY A 321 -14.80 5.15 -12.77
C GLY A 321 -13.48 4.74 -13.42
N PRO A 322 -12.53 5.67 -13.55
CA PRO A 322 -11.22 5.35 -14.07
C PRO A 322 -10.47 4.43 -13.09
N PRO A 323 -9.67 3.45 -13.55
CA PRO A 323 -8.91 2.59 -12.64
C PRO A 323 -7.81 3.35 -11.88
N ALA A 324 -7.28 4.45 -12.44
CA ALA A 324 -6.21 5.25 -11.85
C ALA A 324 -6.41 6.78 -12.05
N PRO A 325 -7.39 7.40 -11.37
CA PRO A 325 -7.54 8.86 -11.38
C PRO A 325 -6.34 9.52 -10.71
N LEU A 326 -5.75 10.53 -11.37
CA LEU A 326 -4.66 11.31 -10.79
C LEU A 326 -5.18 12.17 -9.64
N TYR A 327 -6.32 12.84 -9.85
CA TYR A 327 -6.97 13.70 -8.86
C TYR A 327 -8.39 13.25 -8.56
N PHE A 328 -8.92 13.71 -7.43
CA PHE A 328 -10.33 13.53 -7.13
C PHE A 328 -11.20 14.32 -8.12
N GLY A 329 -12.12 13.62 -8.77
CA GLY A 329 -13.13 14.22 -9.63
C GLY A 329 -14.46 13.50 -9.57
N SER A 330 -14.72 12.77 -8.48
CA SER A 330 -15.92 11.94 -8.31
C SER A 330 -17.12 12.70 -7.76
N LEU A 331 -18.25 11.99 -7.71
CA LEU A 331 -19.54 12.52 -7.30
C LEU A 331 -19.50 13.09 -5.88
N LYS A 332 -20.30 14.14 -5.65
CA LYS A 332 -20.52 14.69 -4.31
C LYS A 332 -20.98 13.59 -3.36
N GLY A 333 -20.34 13.48 -2.20
CA GLY A 333 -20.64 12.45 -1.18
C GLY A 333 -19.66 11.27 -1.15
N PHE A 334 -18.79 11.13 -2.15
CA PHE A 334 -17.67 10.19 -2.09
C PHE A 334 -16.55 10.75 -1.22
N SER A 335 -15.71 9.87 -0.66
CA SER A 335 -14.73 10.21 0.37
C SER A 335 -13.65 11.22 -0.03
N GLY A 336 -13.45 11.47 -1.32
CA GLY A 336 -12.33 12.29 -1.81
C GLY A 336 -11.00 11.56 -1.96
N LYS A 337 -10.95 10.28 -1.56
CA LYS A 337 -9.67 9.57 -1.28
C LYS A 337 -9.23 8.56 -2.34
N LEU A 338 -10.10 8.24 -3.29
CA LEU A 338 -9.85 7.21 -4.31
C LEU A 338 -9.14 7.82 -5.53
N ASN A 339 -7.90 8.27 -5.35
CA ASN A 339 -7.05 8.84 -6.40
C ASN A 339 -5.57 8.83 -6.01
N ALA A 340 -4.69 8.90 -7.01
CA ALA A 340 -3.25 8.81 -6.85
C ALA A 340 -2.67 9.97 -6.02
N ASP A 341 -3.11 11.22 -6.24
CA ASP A 341 -2.63 12.38 -5.47
C ASP A 341 -2.88 12.21 -3.96
N PHE A 342 -4.08 11.80 -3.57
CA PHE A 342 -4.39 11.51 -2.16
C PHE A 342 -3.51 10.39 -1.60
N SER A 343 -3.42 9.25 -2.29
CA SER A 343 -2.59 8.12 -1.83
C SER A 343 -1.14 8.54 -1.65
N MET A 344 -0.54 9.19 -2.64
CA MET A 344 0.87 9.61 -2.58
C MET A 344 1.12 10.65 -1.47
N ARG A 345 0.18 11.59 -1.25
CA ARG A 345 0.25 12.53 -0.11
C ARG A 345 0.14 11.82 1.23
N PHE A 346 -0.76 10.84 1.35
CA PHE A 346 -0.91 10.05 2.57
C PHE A 346 0.39 9.31 2.93
N TYR A 347 0.98 8.61 1.97
CA TYR A 347 2.28 7.95 2.17
C TYR A 347 3.35 8.96 2.56
N THR A 348 3.48 10.07 1.82
CA THR A 348 4.47 11.11 2.12
C THR A 348 4.30 11.67 3.53
N CYS A 349 3.06 11.90 3.96
CA CYS A 349 2.75 12.37 5.31
C CYS A 349 3.13 11.36 6.39
N LYS A 350 2.95 10.06 6.15
CA LYS A 350 3.26 8.99 7.10
C LYS A 350 4.76 8.68 7.16
N THR A 351 5.42 8.60 6.01
CA THR A 351 6.81 8.16 5.93
C THR A 351 7.81 9.30 6.07
N LYS A 352 7.41 10.53 5.71
CA LYS A 352 8.31 11.69 5.56
C LYS A 352 9.49 11.44 4.60
N LYS A 353 9.38 10.44 3.71
CA LYS A 353 10.43 10.00 2.77
C LYS A 353 9.88 9.86 1.34
N PRO A 354 9.48 10.97 0.68
CA PRO A 354 8.85 10.91 -0.65
C PRO A 354 9.75 10.33 -1.75
N SER A 355 11.08 10.45 -1.62
CA SER A 355 12.03 9.88 -2.58
C SER A 355 12.04 8.34 -2.62
N LEU A 356 11.54 7.70 -1.56
CA LEU A 356 11.43 6.23 -1.45
C LEU A 356 10.08 5.69 -1.93
N LEU A 357 9.24 6.52 -2.55
CA LEU A 357 7.92 6.13 -3.03
C LEU A 357 7.88 6.18 -4.56
N ASN A 358 7.31 5.16 -5.18
CA ASN A 358 6.97 5.16 -6.60
C ASN A 358 5.45 5.19 -6.76
N MET A 359 4.98 5.98 -7.71
CA MET A 359 3.59 5.98 -8.16
C MET A 359 3.40 4.92 -9.24
N GLY A 360 2.43 4.02 -9.05
CA GLY A 360 2.05 3.00 -10.01
C GLY A 360 1.29 3.58 -11.21
N VAL A 361 1.55 3.03 -12.40
CA VAL A 361 0.86 3.41 -13.64
C VAL A 361 0.32 2.14 -14.30
N PRO A 362 -1.01 1.94 -14.34
CA PRO A 362 -1.57 0.73 -14.92
C PRO A 362 -1.48 0.75 -16.45
N PHE A 363 -1.05 -0.35 -17.03
CA PHE A 363 -1.01 -0.57 -18.48
C PHE A 363 -2.27 -1.31 -18.97
N TYR A 364 -3.40 -1.05 -18.33
CA TYR A 364 -4.71 -1.60 -18.61
C TYR A 364 -5.80 -0.58 -18.26
N GLY A 365 -6.98 -0.74 -18.87
CA GLY A 365 -8.22 -0.09 -18.47
C GLY A 365 -9.13 -1.07 -17.73
N ARG A 366 -10.15 -0.56 -17.04
CA ARG A 366 -11.26 -1.35 -16.47
C ARG A 366 -12.56 -0.94 -17.13
N TYR A 367 -13.45 -1.90 -17.32
CA TYR A 367 -14.74 -1.68 -17.97
C TYR A 367 -15.89 -2.35 -17.20
N TRP A 368 -17.10 -1.88 -17.51
CA TRP A 368 -18.36 -2.40 -17.00
C TRP A 368 -19.27 -2.73 -18.16
N LYS A 369 -20.15 -3.72 -17.96
CA LYS A 369 -21.31 -3.99 -18.83
C LYS A 369 -22.57 -3.49 -18.13
N ASN A 370 -23.69 -3.43 -18.87
CA ASN A 370 -25.01 -3.03 -18.36
C ASN A 370 -24.99 -1.67 -17.63
N VAL A 371 -24.25 -0.73 -18.20
CA VAL A 371 -24.08 0.61 -17.63
C VAL A 371 -25.31 1.47 -17.93
N LEU A 372 -25.86 2.09 -16.91
CA LEU A 372 -27.03 2.96 -16.98
C LEU A 372 -26.66 4.39 -17.40
N GLU A 373 -27.66 5.26 -17.42
CA GLU A 373 -27.48 6.69 -17.70
C GLU A 373 -26.52 7.37 -16.71
N PRO A 374 -25.84 8.47 -17.13
CA PRO A 374 -25.01 9.26 -16.24
C PRO A 374 -25.77 9.69 -14.98
N ILE A 375 -25.09 9.58 -13.83
CA ILE A 375 -25.61 10.07 -12.56
C ILE A 375 -25.73 11.60 -12.61
N ASP A 376 -24.79 12.25 -13.30
CA ASP A 376 -24.85 13.67 -13.67
C ASP A 376 -24.76 13.79 -15.19
N LYS A 377 -25.78 14.40 -15.82
CA LYS A 377 -25.83 14.57 -17.28
C LYS A 377 -24.68 15.42 -17.84
N SER A 378 -24.04 16.25 -17.01
CA SER A 378 -22.88 17.05 -17.39
C SER A 378 -21.55 16.30 -17.33
N ASP A 379 -21.54 15.09 -16.75
CA ASP A 379 -20.35 14.28 -16.51
C ASP A 379 -20.63 12.80 -16.83
N GLY A 380 -20.36 12.43 -18.09
CA GLY A 380 -20.65 11.10 -18.62
C GLY A 380 -19.81 9.96 -18.04
N MET A 381 -18.80 10.27 -17.21
CA MET A 381 -17.90 9.29 -16.60
C MET A 381 -18.56 8.49 -15.48
N TRP A 382 -19.37 9.17 -14.66
CA TRP A 382 -19.94 8.59 -13.44
C TRP A 382 -21.33 8.04 -13.70
N ARG A 383 -21.41 6.72 -13.75
CA ARG A 383 -22.62 5.93 -14.01
C ARG A 383 -22.75 4.84 -12.97
N THR A 384 -23.92 4.21 -12.94
CA THR A 384 -24.11 2.93 -12.25
C THR A 384 -24.23 1.79 -13.25
N ALA A 385 -23.71 0.61 -12.92
CA ALA A 385 -23.96 -0.63 -13.62
C ALA A 385 -25.09 -1.40 -12.92
N ALA A 386 -25.97 -2.03 -13.69
CA ALA A 386 -26.98 -2.93 -13.15
C ALA A 386 -26.38 -4.33 -12.94
N PRO A 387 -26.58 -4.97 -11.77
CA PRO A 387 -26.08 -6.31 -11.55
C PRO A 387 -26.92 -7.35 -12.31
N SER A 388 -26.26 -8.39 -12.80
CA SER A 388 -26.86 -9.61 -13.33
C SER A 388 -26.70 -10.72 -12.30
N ASN A 389 -27.79 -11.22 -11.73
CA ASN A 389 -27.77 -12.21 -10.62
C ASN A 389 -26.91 -11.79 -9.42
N GLY A 390 -26.87 -10.49 -9.09
CA GLY A 390 -26.06 -9.95 -7.99
C GLY A 390 -24.60 -9.64 -8.35
N ILE A 391 -24.16 -9.93 -9.58
CA ILE A 391 -22.80 -9.71 -10.06
C ILE A 391 -22.78 -8.49 -10.99
N TYR A 392 -21.86 -7.56 -10.75
CA TYR A 392 -21.59 -6.46 -11.66
C TYR A 392 -20.64 -6.94 -12.75
N GLU A 393 -21.17 -7.14 -13.95
CA GLU A 393 -20.37 -7.62 -15.07
C GLU A 393 -19.39 -6.56 -15.56
N GLY A 394 -18.15 -6.97 -15.82
CA GLY A 394 -17.09 -6.09 -16.31
C GLY A 394 -15.77 -6.83 -16.38
N GLY A 395 -14.68 -6.08 -16.41
CA GLY A 395 -13.35 -6.67 -16.48
C GLY A 395 -12.25 -5.63 -16.64
N TYR A 396 -11.12 -6.08 -17.17
CA TYR A 396 -10.01 -5.23 -17.55
C TYR A 396 -9.59 -5.53 -18.99
N VAL A 397 -8.93 -4.57 -19.62
CA VAL A 397 -8.38 -4.72 -20.97
C VAL A 397 -6.97 -4.11 -20.99
N ALA A 398 -5.98 -4.89 -21.43
CA ALA A 398 -4.63 -4.36 -21.58
C ALA A 398 -4.63 -3.25 -22.65
N TRP A 399 -3.88 -2.16 -22.42
CA TRP A 399 -3.91 -1.00 -23.33
C TRP A 399 -3.60 -1.36 -24.80
N ARG A 400 -2.78 -2.39 -24.99
CA ARG A 400 -2.37 -2.90 -26.31
C ARG A 400 -3.43 -3.73 -27.00
N ASN A 401 -4.36 -4.30 -26.23
CA ASN A 401 -5.40 -5.17 -26.74
C ASN A 401 -6.69 -4.41 -27.07
N LEU A 402 -6.80 -3.13 -26.71
CA LEU A 402 -8.00 -2.31 -26.95
C LEU A 402 -8.60 -2.54 -28.34
N GLU A 403 -7.84 -2.34 -29.42
CA GLU A 403 -8.34 -2.54 -30.79
C GLU A 403 -8.68 -4.01 -31.10
N LYS A 404 -7.83 -4.95 -30.65
CA LYS A 404 -8.05 -6.39 -30.87
C LYS A 404 -9.33 -6.89 -30.19
N GLU A 405 -9.68 -6.28 -29.06
CA GLU A 405 -10.89 -6.57 -28.29
C GLU A 405 -12.07 -5.66 -28.69
N GLY A 406 -11.96 -4.93 -29.81
CA GLY A 406 -13.06 -4.18 -30.41
C GLY A 406 -13.30 -2.78 -29.84
N TRP A 407 -12.39 -2.26 -29.01
CA TRP A 407 -12.49 -0.90 -28.44
C TRP A 407 -12.11 0.16 -29.46
N ASN A 408 -13.00 1.15 -29.65
CA ASN A 408 -12.77 2.28 -30.55
C ASN A 408 -11.96 3.39 -29.87
N LYS A 409 -10.66 3.47 -30.16
CA LYS A 409 -9.79 4.54 -29.64
C LYS A 409 -10.16 5.95 -30.13
N ALA A 410 -10.90 6.09 -31.22
CA ALA A 410 -11.35 7.41 -31.69
C ALA A 410 -12.53 7.96 -30.87
N ALA A 411 -13.22 7.10 -30.13
CA ALA A 411 -14.32 7.50 -29.23
C ALA A 411 -13.83 7.93 -27.83
N THR A 412 -12.51 8.05 -27.64
CA THR A 412 -11.95 8.42 -26.34
C THR A 412 -12.34 9.82 -25.94
N SER A 413 -12.60 10.02 -24.65
CA SER A 413 -12.78 11.35 -24.07
C SER A 413 -11.78 11.60 -22.95
N TRP A 414 -11.48 12.87 -22.71
CA TRP A 414 -10.60 13.29 -21.61
C TRP A 414 -11.43 13.87 -20.48
N HIS A 415 -11.31 13.30 -19.29
CA HIS A 415 -11.98 13.79 -18.10
C HIS A 415 -11.05 14.74 -17.33
N GLU A 416 -11.33 16.04 -17.44
CA GLU A 416 -10.46 17.10 -16.94
C GLU A 416 -10.23 17.08 -15.43
N LYS A 417 -11.24 16.71 -14.62
CA LYS A 417 -11.11 16.75 -13.15
C LYS A 417 -10.19 15.65 -12.63
N THR A 418 -10.29 14.43 -13.17
CA THR A 418 -9.47 13.28 -12.74
C THR A 418 -8.16 13.16 -13.51
N LYS A 419 -8.04 13.88 -14.64
CA LYS A 419 -6.92 13.79 -15.59
C LYS A 419 -6.74 12.36 -16.13
N THR A 420 -7.85 11.78 -16.60
CA THR A 420 -7.89 10.42 -17.15
C THR A 420 -8.58 10.36 -18.50
N ILE A 421 -8.20 9.36 -19.29
CA ILE A 421 -8.89 9.01 -20.54
C ILE A 421 -10.03 8.03 -20.21
N LEU A 422 -11.14 8.18 -20.93
CA LEU A 422 -12.32 7.30 -20.90
C LEU A 422 -12.55 6.63 -22.24
#